data_AF-A0A176RZ68-F1
#
_entry.id   AF-A0A176RZ68-F1
#
_cell.length_a   1.000
_cell.length_b   1.000
_cell.length_c   1.000
_cell.angle_alpha   90.00
_cell.angle_beta   90.00
_cell.angle_gamma   90.00
#
_symmetry.space_group_name_H-M   'P 1'
#
loop_
_entity.id
_entity.type
_entity.pdbx_description
1 polymer ?
#
loop_
_entity_poly.entity_id
_entity_poly.type
_entity_poly.pdbx_seq_one_letter_code
_entity_poly.pdbx_strand_id
1 'polypeptide(L)'
;MKYFIQGESKINFTKTDFVAEGGEGELYAKGDQIFKIYNDPKKMISVAKIQELARLDKPNIIRPQAVLLDNKDRIVGFSMARVKQSVALPRLFTND
;
A
#
# COMPACT_ATOMS: atom_id res chain seq x y z
N MET A 1 2.32 -9.74 11.10
CA MET A 1 2.86 -10.47 9.92
C MET A 1 4.18 -9.83 9.49
N LYS A 2 5.07 -10.58 8.82
CA LYS A 2 6.40 -10.09 8.38
C LYS A 2 6.42 -9.90 6.87
N TYR A 3 6.83 -8.73 6.42
CA TYR A 3 7.00 -8.35 5.02
C TYR A 3 8.32 -7.63 4.81
N PHE A 4 8.73 -7.48 3.56
CA PHE A 4 9.97 -6.81 3.19
C PHE A 4 9.69 -5.80 2.10
N ILE A 5 10.27 -4.60 2.22
CA ILE A 5 10.35 -3.69 1.08
C ILE A 5 11.47 -4.21 0.17
N GLN A 6 11.17 -4.38 -1.11
CA GLN A 6 12.16 -4.80 -2.11
C GLN A 6 13.38 -3.86 -2.04
N GLY A 7 14.53 -4.43 -1.69
CA GLY A 7 15.83 -3.73 -1.67
C GLY A 7 16.44 -3.50 -0.29
N GLU A 8 15.68 -3.41 0.81
CA GLU A 8 16.29 -2.97 2.08
C GLU A 8 15.58 -3.46 3.35
N SER A 9 14.34 -3.03 3.60
CA SER A 9 13.83 -2.94 4.97
C SER A 9 12.80 -4.00 5.33
N LYS A 10 13.05 -4.72 6.43
CA LYS A 10 12.07 -5.62 7.06
C LYS A 10 10.99 -4.80 7.77
N ILE A 11 9.74 -5.14 7.51
CA ILE A 11 8.57 -4.52 8.14
C ILE A 11 7.72 -5.58 8.81
N ASN A 12 7.48 -5.38 10.10
CA ASN A 12 6.51 -6.17 10.85
C ASN A 12 5.26 -5.32 11.06
N PHE A 13 4.11 -5.85 10.66
CA PHE A 13 2.80 -5.30 10.99
C PHE A 13 2.18 -6.03 12.18
N THR A 14 1.56 -5.24 13.04
CA THR A 14 0.77 -5.63 14.20
C THR A 14 -0.71 -5.30 13.94
N LYS A 15 -1.60 -5.71 14.85
CA LYS A 15 -3.04 -5.40 14.72
C LYS A 15 -3.32 -3.88 14.76
N THR A 16 -2.50 -3.11 15.46
CA THR A 16 -2.67 -1.64 15.52
C THR A 16 -2.24 -0.94 14.24
N ASP A 17 -1.48 -1.61 13.39
CA ASP A 17 -1.08 -1.07 12.08
C ASP A 17 -2.19 -1.26 11.03
N PHE A 18 -3.20 -2.12 11.27
CA PHE A 18 -4.30 -2.33 10.34
C PHE A 18 -5.18 -1.08 10.22
N VAL A 19 -5.49 -0.67 8.98
CA VAL A 19 -6.29 0.53 8.68
C VAL A 19 -7.67 0.14 8.16
N ALA A 20 -7.70 -0.70 7.15
CA ALA A 20 -8.91 -1.09 6.45
C ALA A 20 -8.65 -2.31 5.56
N GLU A 21 -9.72 -2.97 5.16
CA GLU A 21 -9.74 -3.99 4.12
C GLU A 21 -10.79 -3.62 3.07
N GLY A 22 -10.48 -3.90 1.81
CA GLY A 22 -11.43 -3.81 0.71
C GLY A 22 -11.39 -5.08 -0.13
N GLY A 23 -12.21 -5.16 -1.18
CA GLY A 23 -12.39 -6.40 -1.95
C GLY A 23 -11.13 -7.00 -2.58
N GLU A 24 -10.06 -6.21 -2.73
CA GLU A 24 -8.81 -6.63 -3.37
C GLU A 24 -7.64 -6.78 -2.39
N GLY A 25 -7.79 -6.39 -1.12
CA GLY A 25 -6.69 -6.48 -0.16
C GLY A 25 -6.82 -5.61 1.08
N GLU A 26 -5.81 -5.77 1.93
CA GLU A 26 -5.69 -5.10 3.23
C GLU A 26 -4.73 -3.89 3.14
N LEU A 27 -4.99 -2.89 3.99
CA LEU A 27 -4.14 -1.71 4.16
C LEU A 27 -3.59 -1.67 5.58
N TYR A 28 -2.27 -1.49 5.68
CA TYR A 28 -1.57 -1.25 6.93
C TYR A 28 -0.87 0.11 6.90
N ALA A 29 -0.81 0.80 8.04
CA ALA A 29 -0.11 2.06 8.20
C ALA A 29 1.08 1.91 9.14
N LYS A 30 2.23 2.47 8.75
CA LYS A 30 3.40 2.58 9.63
C LYS A 30 4.13 3.88 9.36
N GLY A 31 4.20 4.75 10.37
CA GLY A 31 4.71 6.11 10.21
C GLY A 31 3.96 6.88 9.12
N ASP A 32 4.70 7.38 8.13
CA ASP A 32 4.21 8.15 6.99
C ASP A 32 3.91 7.30 5.75
N GLN A 33 3.87 5.96 5.89
CA GLN A 33 3.58 5.05 4.79
C GLN A 33 2.31 4.23 5.03
N ILE A 34 1.62 3.95 3.93
CA ILE A 34 0.58 2.93 3.79
C ILE A 34 1.15 1.78 2.98
N PHE A 35 0.76 0.57 3.34
CA PHE A 35 1.16 -0.68 2.71
C PHE A 35 -0.11 -1.40 2.27
N LYS A 36 -0.28 -1.55 0.96
CA LYS A 36 -1.36 -2.34 0.40
C LYS A 36 -0.87 -3.75 0.15
N ILE A 37 -1.53 -4.73 0.73
CA ILE A 37 -1.25 -6.15 0.55
C ILE A 37 -2.46 -6.78 -0.14
N TYR A 38 -2.24 -7.42 -1.28
CA TYR A 38 -3.31 -8.05 -2.05
C TYR A 38 -3.68 -9.41 -1.44
N ASN A 39 -4.98 -9.70 -1.42
CA ASN A 39 -5.48 -11.02 -1.00
C ASN A 39 -5.09 -12.10 -2.01
N ASP A 40 -5.12 -11.75 -3.31
CA ASP A 40 -4.58 -12.57 -4.40
C ASP A 40 -3.47 -11.79 -5.13
N PRO A 41 -2.19 -12.16 -4.97
CA PRO A 41 -1.07 -11.54 -5.69
C PRO A 41 -1.21 -11.55 -7.22
N LYS A 42 -1.98 -12.47 -7.81
CA LYS A 42 -2.21 -12.52 -9.26
C LYS A 42 -3.07 -11.36 -9.77
N LYS A 43 -3.87 -10.73 -8.90
CA LYS A 43 -4.66 -9.55 -9.21
C LYS A 43 -3.89 -8.23 -9.03
N MET A 44 -2.66 -8.32 -8.54
CA MET A 44 -1.81 -7.15 -8.39
C MET A 44 -1.48 -6.55 -9.77
N ILE A 45 -1.41 -5.22 -9.83
CA ILE A 45 -0.84 -4.54 -10.99
C ILE A 45 0.62 -4.98 -11.21
N SER A 46 1.07 -5.01 -12.46
CA SER A 46 2.44 -5.45 -12.77
C SER A 46 3.49 -4.56 -12.11
N VAL A 47 4.67 -5.12 -11.82
CA VAL A 47 5.81 -4.37 -11.28
C VAL A 47 6.21 -3.24 -12.23
N ALA A 48 6.14 -3.45 -13.54
CA ALA A 48 6.40 -2.41 -14.53
C ALA A 48 5.45 -1.21 -14.36
N LYS A 49 4.14 -1.45 -14.15
CA LYS A 49 3.16 -0.39 -13.88
C LYS A 49 3.44 0.31 -12.55
N ILE A 50 3.85 -0.43 -11.51
CA ILE A 50 4.27 0.16 -10.23
C ILE A 50 5.45 1.10 -10.44
N GLN A 51 6.47 0.67 -11.19
CA GLN A 51 7.67 1.46 -11.49
C GLN A 51 7.36 2.71 -12.31
N GLU A 52 6.44 2.62 -13.28
CA GLU A 52 5.98 3.76 -14.08
C GLU A 52 5.22 4.78 -13.23
N LEU A 53 4.21 4.32 -12.47
CA LEU A 53 3.43 5.18 -11.58
C LEU A 53 4.30 5.79 -10.47
N ALA A 54 5.33 5.08 -10.03
CA ALA A 54 6.31 5.56 -9.09
C ALA A 54 7.13 6.74 -9.63
N ARG A 55 7.02 7.14 -10.91
CA ARG A 55 7.65 8.37 -11.44
C ARG A 55 6.79 9.62 -11.28
N LEU A 56 5.52 9.49 -10.89
CA LEU A 56 4.60 10.63 -10.75
C LEU A 56 4.95 11.49 -9.51
N ASP A 57 5.91 12.40 -9.66
CA ASP A 57 6.40 13.23 -8.56
C ASP A 57 5.64 14.57 -8.44
N LYS A 58 4.42 14.50 -7.93
CA LYS A 58 3.60 15.68 -7.60
C LYS A 58 3.04 15.51 -6.19
N PRO A 59 3.00 16.60 -5.38
CA PRO A 59 2.56 16.52 -3.97
C PRO A 59 1.11 16.06 -3.81
N ASN A 60 0.27 16.27 -4.84
CA ASN A 60 -1.16 15.96 -4.81
C ASN A 60 -1.49 14.59 -5.42
N ILE A 61 -0.49 13.76 -5.73
CA ILE A 61 -0.68 12.42 -6.31
C ILE A 61 -0.14 11.38 -5.32
N ILE A 62 -1.03 10.52 -4.84
CA ILE A 62 -0.62 9.29 -4.16
C ILE A 62 -0.21 8.28 -5.21
N ARG A 63 1.03 7.80 -5.11
CA ARG A 63 1.65 6.84 -6.01
C ARG A 63 2.26 5.68 -5.24
N PRO A 64 2.44 4.51 -5.89
CA PRO A 64 3.31 3.48 -5.38
C PRO A 64 4.74 4.02 -5.18
N GLN A 65 5.41 3.59 -4.12
CA GLN A 65 6.79 3.98 -3.79
C GLN A 65 7.74 2.78 -3.85
N ALA A 66 7.33 1.64 -3.31
CA ALA A 66 8.15 0.43 -3.34
C ALA A 66 7.30 -0.84 -3.36
N VAL A 67 7.85 -1.92 -3.90
CA VAL A 67 7.21 -3.24 -3.94
C VAL A 67 7.37 -3.95 -2.60
N LEU A 68 6.34 -4.69 -2.18
CA LEU A 68 6.35 -5.51 -0.97
C LEU A 68 6.50 -6.99 -1.30
N LEU A 69 7.38 -7.64 -0.55
CA LEU A 69 7.64 -9.07 -0.59
C LEU A 69 7.16 -9.73 0.70
N ASP A 70 6.65 -10.96 0.59
CA ASP A 70 6.38 -11.82 1.73
C ASP A 70 7.66 -12.55 2.21
N ASN A 71 7.51 -13.48 3.14
CA ASN A 71 8.62 -14.29 3.67
C ASN A 71 9.15 -15.38 2.72
N LYS A 72 8.57 -15.50 1.52
CA LYS A 72 8.98 -16.42 0.45
C LYS A 72 9.47 -15.64 -0.78
N ASP A 73 9.81 -14.37 -0.61
CA ASP A 73 10.22 -13.44 -1.67
C ASP A 73 9.18 -13.28 -2.79
N ARG A 74 7.91 -13.56 -2.50
CA ARG A 74 6.83 -13.34 -3.46
C ARG A 74 6.35 -11.92 -3.33
N ILE A 75 6.14 -11.28 -4.48
CA ILE A 75 5.55 -9.96 -4.53
C ILE A 75 4.08 -10.05 -4.14
N VAL A 76 3.67 -9.26 -3.15
CA VAL A 76 2.32 -9.28 -2.57
C VAL A 76 1.65 -7.91 -2.52
N GLY A 77 2.36 -6.85 -2.87
CA GLY A 77 1.79 -5.51 -2.80
C GLY A 77 2.80 -4.40 -3.00
N PHE A 78 2.46 -3.21 -2.51
CA PHE A 78 3.31 -2.03 -2.61
C PHE A 78 3.03 -1.02 -1.49
N SER A 79 4.00 -0.16 -1.21
CA SER A 79 3.88 0.98 -0.31
C SER A 79 3.49 2.26 -1.03
N MET A 80 2.91 3.21 -0.31
CA MET A 80 2.59 4.56 -0.76
C MET A 80 2.63 5.54 0.41
N ALA A 81 2.65 6.83 0.12
CA ALA A 81 2.57 7.86 1.16
C ALA A 81 1.23 7.81 1.91
N ARG A 82 1.28 8.00 3.22
CA ARG A 82 0.09 8.11 4.07
C ARG A 82 -0.45 9.54 4.05
N VAL A 83 -1.69 9.70 3.63
CA VAL A 83 -2.43 10.96 3.83
C VAL A 83 -3.03 10.94 5.23
N LYS A 84 -2.72 11.95 6.03
CA LYS A 84 -3.25 12.14 7.38
C LYS A 84 -4.37 13.19 7.34
N GLN A 85 -5.32 13.09 8.28
CA GLN A 85 -6.40 14.08 8.42
C GLN A 85 -7.17 14.31 7.10
N SER A 86 -7.48 13.23 6.40
CA SER A 86 -8.19 13.26 5.13
C SER A 86 -9.45 12.43 5.16
N VAL A 87 -10.41 12.80 4.33
CA VAL A 87 -11.62 12.02 4.05
C VAL A 87 -11.69 11.74 2.55
N ALA A 88 -12.12 10.53 2.18
CA ALA A 88 -12.36 10.20 0.80
C ALA A 88 -13.45 11.10 0.24
N LEU A 89 -13.19 11.74 -0.91
CA LEU A 89 -14.10 12.73 -1.51
C LEU A 89 -15.57 12.25 -1.60
N PRO A 90 -15.88 10.99 -2.00
CA PRO A 90 -17.26 10.53 -2.04
C PRO A 90 -17.99 10.62 -0.68
N ARG A 91 -17.29 10.38 0.43
CA ARG A 91 -17.87 10.45 1.80
C ARG A 91 -18.18 11.88 2.26
N LEU A 92 -17.78 12.90 1.51
CA LEU A 92 -18.24 14.27 1.78
C LEU A 92 -19.69 14.50 1.35
N PHE A 93 -20.19 13.66 0.44
CA PHE A 93 -21.50 13.84 -0.18
C PHE A 93 -22.46 12.67 0.12
N THR A 94 -21.94 11.53 0.58
CA THR A 94 -22.73 10.33 0.93
C THR A 94 -22.42 9.86 2.36
N ASN A 95 -23.41 9.26 3.02
CA ASN A 95 -23.35 8.81 4.42
C ASN A 95 -23.11 7.30 4.58
N ASP A 96 -22.59 6.63 3.54
CA ASP A 96 -22.36 5.18 3.52
C ASP A 96 -21.11 4.75 4.33
#